data_AF-A0A8T4XHT7-F1
#
_entry.id   AF-A0A8T4XHT7-F1
#
_cell.length_a   1.000
_cell.length_b   1.000
_cell.length_c   1.000
_cell.angle_alpha   90.00
_cell.angle_beta   90.00
_cell.angle_gamma   90.00
#
_symmetry.space_group_name_H-M   'P 1'
#
loop_
_entity.id
_entity.type
_entity.pdbx_description
1 polymer ?
#
loop_
_entity_poly.entity_id
_entity_poly.type
_entity_poly.pdbx_seq_one_letter_code
_entity_poly.pdbx_strand_id
1 'polypeptide(L)'
;MTEAEKLKVSDFIYGLIVPVIVGLLIVAWKAYLPNALLSIDPSYTLNAILIDGFLEALMVIAIPMFLGLLWNKWAGGAAGFLLGSLYAVYWAVQYVGYGVDPTDVSLLGYIVSAILIGYVAGALSKGSFNFIRMIVAGIIAAIVGWAFYALCGLISTIPGTMESLDPYTIFITLTPRLVYGIIVPVIVKVFYWY
;
A
#
# COMPACT_ATOMS: atom_id res chain seq x y z
N MET A 1 19.73 36.65 -5.00
CA MET A 1 18.67 35.86 -5.65
C MET A 1 19.21 35.48 -7.02
N THR A 2 19.51 34.21 -7.24
CA THR A 2 19.90 33.69 -8.57
C THR A 2 18.70 33.76 -9.50
N GLU A 3 18.92 34.09 -10.78
CA GLU A 3 17.86 34.13 -11.80
C GLU A 3 17.06 32.81 -11.79
N ALA A 4 15.73 32.93 -11.89
CA ALA A 4 14.86 31.77 -12.02
C ALA A 4 15.21 31.01 -13.30
N GLU A 5 15.48 29.71 -13.17
CA GLU A 5 15.79 28.84 -14.30
C GLU A 5 14.65 28.88 -15.30
N LYS A 6 14.96 29.12 -16.59
CA LYS A 6 13.94 29.19 -17.65
C LYS A 6 13.29 27.82 -17.82
N LEU A 7 11.96 27.79 -17.80
CA LEU A 7 11.14 26.61 -18.09
C LEU A 7 11.58 25.95 -19.40
N LYS A 8 11.99 24.68 -19.32
CA LYS A 8 12.38 23.85 -20.45
C LYS A 8 11.18 23.04 -20.93
N VAL A 9 11.23 22.60 -22.19
CA VAL A 9 10.23 21.68 -22.75
C VAL A 9 10.18 20.37 -21.94
N SER A 10 11.32 19.92 -21.41
CA SER A 10 11.38 18.77 -20.50
C SER A 10 10.49 18.95 -19.27
N ASP A 11 10.45 20.15 -18.70
CA ASP A 11 9.70 20.42 -17.48
C ASP A 11 8.19 20.32 -17.76
N PHE A 12 7.76 20.72 -18.96
CA PHE A 12 6.38 20.54 -19.41
C PHE A 12 6.04 19.06 -19.66
N ILE A 13 6.95 18.31 -20.29
CA ILE A 13 6.73 16.88 -20.57
C ILE A 13 6.64 16.09 -19.25
N TYR A 14 7.62 16.23 -18.36
CA TYR A 14 7.68 15.46 -17.12
C TYR A 14 6.76 16.00 -16.02
N GLY A 15 6.47 17.30 -16.02
CA GLY A 15 5.58 17.93 -15.04
C GLY A 15 4.09 17.82 -15.38
N LEU A 16 3.73 17.70 -16.66
CA LEU A 16 2.32 17.67 -17.09
C LEU A 16 1.98 16.46 -17.98
N ILE A 17 2.65 16.31 -19.13
CA ILE A 17 2.23 15.32 -20.14
C ILE A 17 2.31 13.90 -19.56
N VAL A 18 3.46 13.53 -18.99
CA VAL A 18 3.68 12.20 -18.44
C VAL A 18 2.69 11.90 -17.29
N PRO A 19 2.53 12.76 -16.26
CA PRO A 19 1.52 12.55 -15.22
C PRO A 19 0.09 12.42 -15.75
N VAL A 20 -0.31 13.23 -16.74
CA VAL A 20 -1.65 13.16 -17.34
C VAL A 20 -1.87 11.83 -18.06
N ILE A 21 -0.91 11.38 -18.87
CA ILE A 21 -0.98 10.09 -19.55
C ILE A 21 -1.07 8.96 -18.52
N VAL A 22 -0.23 8.98 -17.49
CA VAL A 22 -0.26 7.98 -16.40
C VAL A 22 -1.61 7.99 -15.68
N GLY A 23 -2.16 9.17 -15.38
CA GLY A 23 -3.49 9.31 -14.77
C GLY A 23 -4.60 8.71 -15.65
N LEU A 24 -4.58 8.97 -16.95
CA LEU A 24 -5.53 8.38 -17.90
C LEU A 24 -5.39 6.86 -17.98
N LEU A 25 -4.16 6.34 -17.95
CA LEU A 25 -3.91 4.90 -17.93
C LEU A 25 -4.45 4.24 -16.64
N ILE A 26 -4.31 4.89 -15.48
CA ILE A 26 -4.86 4.40 -14.21
C ILE A 26 -6.40 4.35 -14.26
N VAL A 27 -7.03 5.39 -14.82
CA VAL A 27 -8.50 5.41 -14.99
C VAL A 27 -8.94 4.31 -15.95
N ALA A 28 -8.27 4.17 -17.10
CA ALA A 28 -8.57 3.12 -18.07
C ALA A 28 -8.36 1.71 -17.46
N TRP A 29 -7.31 1.53 -16.65
CA TRP A 29 -7.05 0.29 -15.93
C TRP A 29 -8.25 -0.11 -15.07
N LYS A 30 -8.76 0.78 -14.20
CA LYS A 30 -9.94 0.45 -13.37
C LYS A 30 -11.22 0.29 -14.19
N ALA A 31 -11.38 1.04 -15.28
CA ALA A 31 -12.60 0.99 -16.10
C ALA A 31 -12.73 -0.30 -16.92
N TYR A 32 -11.63 -0.79 -17.48
CA TYR A 32 -11.66 -1.88 -18.46
C TYR A 32 -11.10 -3.20 -17.93
N LEU A 33 -10.08 -3.16 -17.07
CA LEU A 33 -9.41 -4.38 -16.61
C LEU A 33 -10.35 -5.33 -15.85
N PRO A 34 -11.26 -4.88 -14.96
CA PRO A 34 -12.10 -5.82 -14.23
C PRO A 34 -12.94 -6.70 -15.15
N ASN A 35 -13.59 -6.09 -16.14
CA ASN A 35 -14.43 -6.79 -17.11
C ASN A 35 -13.61 -7.73 -18.01
N ALA A 36 -12.41 -7.31 -18.42
CA ALA A 36 -11.50 -8.15 -19.17
C ALA A 36 -11.08 -9.39 -18.36
N LEU A 37 -10.76 -9.20 -17.07
CA LEU A 37 -10.41 -10.31 -16.18
C LEU A 37 -11.59 -11.25 -15.95
N LEU A 38 -12.83 -10.76 -15.85
CA LEU A 38 -14.01 -11.62 -15.69
C LEU A 38 -14.27 -12.55 -16.87
N SER A 39 -13.88 -12.13 -18.08
CA SER A 39 -13.98 -13.00 -19.25
C SER A 39 -13.01 -14.19 -19.22
N ILE A 40 -11.93 -14.08 -18.45
CA ILE A 40 -10.87 -15.09 -18.31
C ILE A 40 -11.07 -15.89 -17.01
N ASP A 41 -11.47 -15.21 -15.94
CA ASP A 41 -11.71 -15.76 -14.61
C ASP A 41 -13.05 -15.26 -14.04
N PRO A 42 -14.16 -15.99 -14.32
CA PRO A 42 -15.47 -15.67 -13.79
C PRO A 42 -15.56 -15.82 -12.26
N SER A 43 -14.60 -16.49 -11.62
CA SER A 43 -14.59 -16.71 -10.16
C SER A 43 -14.20 -15.46 -9.37
N TYR A 44 -13.87 -14.35 -10.04
CA TYR A 44 -13.40 -13.09 -9.44
C TYR A 44 -12.03 -13.16 -8.73
N THR A 45 -11.34 -14.30 -8.75
CA THR A 45 -10.05 -14.49 -8.08
C THR A 45 -8.97 -13.53 -8.61
N LEU A 46 -8.82 -13.42 -9.93
CA LEU A 46 -7.85 -12.52 -10.56
C LEU A 46 -8.18 -11.04 -10.29
N ASN A 47 -9.47 -10.69 -10.21
CA ASN A 47 -9.90 -9.35 -9.82
C ASN A 47 -9.47 -9.02 -8.39
N ALA A 48 -9.73 -9.94 -7.45
CA ALA A 48 -9.35 -9.78 -6.06
C ALA A 48 -7.82 -9.59 -5.90
N ILE A 49 -7.00 -10.29 -6.70
CA ILE A 49 -5.54 -10.19 -6.62
C ILE A 49 -5.00 -8.95 -7.33
N LEU A 50 -5.36 -8.75 -8.61
CA LEU A 50 -4.71 -7.76 -9.48
C LEU A 50 -5.30 -6.35 -9.35
N ILE A 51 -6.48 -6.22 -8.74
CA ILE A 51 -7.13 -4.92 -8.57
C ILE A 51 -7.18 -4.56 -7.09
N ASP A 52 -7.94 -5.31 -6.29
CA ASP A 52 -8.15 -4.95 -4.88
C ASP A 52 -6.89 -5.23 -4.04
N GLY A 53 -6.27 -6.39 -4.22
CA GLY A 53 -5.01 -6.75 -3.56
C GLY A 53 -3.84 -5.86 -3.97
N PHE A 54 -3.79 -5.43 -5.23
CA PHE A 54 -2.79 -4.47 -5.69
C PHE A 54 -3.01 -3.07 -5.09
N LEU A 55 -4.27 -2.63 -5.00
CA LEU A 55 -4.62 -1.36 -4.35
C LEU A 55 -4.26 -1.36 -2.87
N GLU A 56 -4.60 -2.43 -2.13
CA GLU A 56 -4.19 -2.61 -0.74
C GLU A 56 -2.67 -2.52 -0.62
N ALA A 57 -1.98 -3.28 -1.47
CA ALA A 57 -0.53 -3.34 -1.42
C ALA A 57 0.11 -1.97 -1.61
N LEU A 58 -0.38 -1.15 -2.55
CA LEU A 58 0.15 0.19 -2.75
C LEU A 58 -0.17 1.13 -1.60
N MET A 59 -1.44 1.19 -1.19
CA MET A 59 -1.94 2.19 -0.24
C MET A 59 -1.55 1.88 1.20
N VAL A 60 -1.59 0.62 1.59
CA VAL A 60 -1.36 0.19 2.98
C VAL A 60 0.11 -0.17 3.21
N ILE A 61 0.81 -0.72 2.20
CA ILE A 61 2.15 -1.28 2.41
C ILE A 61 3.23 -0.47 1.70
N ALA A 62 3.16 -0.38 0.37
CA ALA A 62 4.28 0.02 -0.45
C ALA A 62 4.61 1.50 -0.33
N ILE A 63 3.63 2.39 -0.48
CA ILE A 63 3.87 3.84 -0.43
C ILE A 63 4.25 4.31 0.99
N PRO A 64 3.57 3.87 2.07
CA PRO A 64 3.99 4.21 3.43
C PRO A 64 5.41 3.74 3.75
N MET A 65 5.74 2.49 3.39
CA MET A 65 7.09 1.95 3.57
C MET A 65 8.12 2.70 2.73
N PHE A 66 7.81 3.02 1.48
CA PHE A 66 8.68 3.77 0.58
C PHE A 66 9.06 5.12 1.18
N LEU A 67 8.06 5.90 1.62
CA LEU A 67 8.30 7.21 2.24
C LEU A 67 8.97 7.11 3.62
N GLY A 68 8.69 6.04 4.37
CA GLY A 68 9.39 5.72 5.60
C GLY A 68 10.89 5.49 5.37
N LEU A 69 11.22 4.61 4.44
CA LEU A 69 12.60 4.24 4.09
C LEU A 69 13.37 5.38 3.42
N LEU A 70 12.73 6.09 2.48
CA LEU A 70 13.35 7.15 1.68
C LEU A 70 13.55 8.44 2.48
N TRP A 71 12.55 8.83 3.28
CA TRP A 71 12.53 10.15 3.90
C TRP A 71 12.73 10.07 5.41
N ASN A 72 11.74 9.61 6.17
CA ASN A 72 11.82 9.36 7.61
C ASN A 72 10.53 8.72 8.16
N LYS A 73 10.58 8.32 9.44
CA LYS A 73 9.45 7.71 10.17
C LYS A 73 8.15 8.54 10.16
N TRP A 74 8.24 9.87 10.20
CA TRP A 74 7.06 10.73 10.20
C TRP A 74 6.41 10.82 8.82
N ALA A 75 7.23 10.94 7.76
CA ALA A 75 6.75 10.89 6.38
C ALA A 75 6.07 9.55 6.07
N GLY A 76 6.70 8.43 6.47
CA GLY A 76 6.10 7.10 6.31
C GLY A 76 4.79 6.94 7.11
N GLY A 77 4.78 7.34 8.39
CA GLY A 77 3.59 7.25 9.24
C GLY A 77 2.43 8.15 8.75
N ALA A 78 2.72 9.37 8.31
CA ALA A 78 1.71 10.29 7.79
C ALA A 78 1.13 9.80 6.45
N ALA A 79 1.97 9.29 5.56
CA ALA A 79 1.51 8.63 4.33
C ALA A 79 0.65 7.41 4.64
N GLY A 80 1.06 6.59 5.62
CA GLY A 80 0.29 5.47 6.13
C GLY A 80 -1.09 5.88 6.64
N PHE A 81 -1.19 6.95 7.42
CA PHE A 81 -2.46 7.48 7.89
C PHE A 81 -3.35 7.89 6.71
N LEU A 82 -2.85 8.74 5.81
CA LEU A 82 -3.65 9.25 4.69
C LEU A 82 -4.13 8.15 3.75
N LEU A 83 -3.22 7.28 3.31
CA LEU A 83 -3.54 6.23 2.34
C LEU A 83 -4.32 5.08 2.99
N GLY A 84 -3.97 4.70 4.22
CA GLY A 84 -4.73 3.72 4.99
C GLY A 84 -6.17 4.19 5.26
N SER A 85 -6.37 5.47 5.59
CA SER A 85 -7.72 6.04 5.76
C SER A 85 -8.50 6.06 4.45
N LEU A 86 -7.88 6.44 3.33
CA LEU A 86 -8.56 6.39 2.03
C LEU A 86 -8.96 4.96 1.64
N TYR A 87 -8.10 3.98 1.92
CA TYR A 87 -8.40 2.58 1.65
C TYR A 87 -9.51 2.03 2.58
N ALA A 88 -9.49 2.41 3.86
CA ALA A 88 -10.56 2.09 4.80
C ALA A 88 -11.90 2.70 4.37
N VAL A 89 -11.91 3.95 3.88
CA VAL A 89 -13.12 4.59 3.35
C VAL A 89 -13.61 3.88 2.08
N TYR A 90 -12.71 3.47 1.18
CA TYR A 90 -13.06 2.67 0.02
C TYR A 90 -13.83 1.40 0.41
N TRP A 91 -13.33 0.65 1.41
CA TRP A 91 -14.01 -0.55 1.91
C TRP A 91 -15.28 -0.25 2.70
N ALA A 92 -15.32 0.82 3.50
CA ALA A 92 -16.53 1.22 4.21
C ALA A 92 -17.71 1.43 3.23
N VAL A 93 -17.46 2.06 2.08
CA VAL A 93 -18.47 2.23 1.04
C VAL A 93 -18.93 0.88 0.46
N GLN A 94 -18.00 -0.05 0.23
CA GLN A 94 -18.33 -1.40 -0.24
C GLN A 94 -19.16 -2.16 0.80
N TYR A 95 -18.80 -2.10 2.08
CA TYR A 95 -19.53 -2.75 3.17
C TYR A 95 -20.96 -2.27 3.26
N VAL A 96 -21.22 -0.95 3.18
CA VAL A 96 -22.59 -0.42 3.08
C VAL A 96 -23.33 -1.03 1.88
N GLY A 97 -22.68 -1.12 0.73
CA GLY A 97 -23.24 -1.74 -0.48
C GLY A 97 -23.62 -3.23 -0.31
N TYR A 98 -22.90 -3.94 0.56
CA TYR A 98 -23.16 -5.34 0.90
C TYR A 98 -24.08 -5.53 2.12
N GLY A 99 -24.58 -4.44 2.73
CA GLY A 99 -25.41 -4.52 3.94
C GLY A 99 -24.64 -4.91 5.21
N VAL A 100 -23.32 -4.68 5.21
CA VAL A 100 -22.40 -4.98 6.31
C VAL A 100 -22.13 -3.69 7.12
N ASP A 101 -21.87 -3.83 8.41
CA ASP A 101 -21.58 -2.71 9.31
C ASP A 101 -20.32 -1.93 8.87
N PRO A 102 -20.44 -0.65 8.45
CA PRO A 102 -19.30 0.15 8.02
C PRO A 102 -18.47 0.71 9.18
N THR A 103 -18.85 0.44 10.43
CA THR A 103 -18.14 0.91 11.65
C THR A 103 -17.23 -0.15 12.26
N ASP A 104 -17.10 -1.30 11.60
CA ASP A 104 -16.33 -2.42 12.10
C ASP A 104 -14.83 -2.12 12.25
N VAL A 105 -14.25 -2.73 13.27
CA VAL A 105 -12.86 -2.55 13.70
C VAL A 105 -11.83 -3.06 12.68
N SER A 106 -12.20 -3.95 11.74
CA SER A 106 -11.32 -4.39 10.65
C SER A 106 -10.81 -3.22 9.80
N LEU A 107 -11.61 -2.17 9.63
CA LEU A 107 -11.23 -0.96 8.88
C LEU A 107 -10.10 -0.17 9.56
N LEU A 108 -10.06 -0.18 10.91
CA LEU A 108 -8.93 0.38 11.66
C LEU A 108 -7.65 -0.43 11.44
N GLY A 109 -7.79 -1.73 11.16
CA GLY A 109 -6.68 -2.61 10.79
C GLY A 109 -5.89 -2.07 9.61
N TYR A 110 -6.56 -1.61 8.55
CA TYR A 110 -5.88 -1.00 7.39
C TYR A 110 -5.15 0.30 7.74
N ILE A 111 -5.78 1.16 8.54
CA ILE A 111 -5.22 2.46 8.92
C ILE A 111 -3.99 2.28 9.80
N VAL A 112 -4.13 1.54 10.90
CA VAL A 112 -3.05 1.35 11.89
C VAL A 112 -1.90 0.54 11.28
N SER A 113 -2.21 -0.49 10.50
CA SER A 113 -1.20 -1.27 9.77
C SER A 113 -0.36 -0.36 8.86
N ALA A 114 -0.99 0.50 8.06
CA ALA A 114 -0.30 1.40 7.15
C ALA A 114 0.61 2.41 7.88
N ILE A 115 0.11 3.02 8.96
CA ILE A 115 0.89 3.94 9.80
C ILE A 115 2.13 3.23 10.34
N LEU A 116 1.96 2.05 10.91
CA LEU A 116 3.05 1.30 11.54
C LEU A 116 4.06 0.82 10.50
N ILE A 117 3.62 0.35 9.34
CA ILE A 117 4.52 -0.04 8.24
C ILE A 117 5.44 1.14 7.88
N GLY A 118 4.88 2.31 7.60
CA GLY A 118 5.69 3.47 7.24
C GLY A 118 6.58 3.98 8.38
N TYR A 119 6.03 4.09 9.59
CA TYR A 119 6.76 4.61 10.74
C TYR A 119 7.91 3.68 11.16
N VAL A 120 7.66 2.37 11.29
CA VAL A 120 8.67 1.38 11.69
C VAL A 120 9.78 1.29 10.65
N ALA A 121 9.43 1.25 9.35
CA ALA A 121 10.43 1.20 8.28
C ALA A 121 11.39 2.41 8.37
N GLY A 122 10.85 3.62 8.54
CA GLY A 122 11.68 4.81 8.69
C GLY A 122 12.44 4.89 10.01
N ALA A 123 11.86 4.42 11.10
CA ALA A 123 12.51 4.42 12.42
C ALA A 123 13.70 3.46 12.48
N LEU A 124 13.60 2.30 11.82
CA LEU A 124 14.67 1.30 11.76
C LEU A 124 15.73 1.64 10.71
N SER A 125 15.32 2.17 9.55
CA SER A 125 16.26 2.63 8.52
C SER A 125 17.10 3.83 9.00
N LYS A 126 16.49 4.80 9.71
CA LYS A 126 17.12 6.07 10.14
C LYS A 126 17.86 6.79 8.99
N GLY A 127 17.27 6.79 7.80
CA GLY A 127 17.86 7.39 6.59
C GLY A 127 19.15 6.70 6.12
N SER A 128 19.35 5.43 6.47
CA SER A 128 20.53 4.68 6.05
C SER A 128 20.40 4.21 4.60
N PHE A 129 21.45 4.42 3.82
CA PHE A 129 21.57 3.93 2.44
C PHE A 129 22.03 2.46 2.35
N ASN A 130 22.26 1.79 3.47
CA ASN A 130 22.67 0.38 3.48
C ASN A 130 21.47 -0.49 3.09
N PHE A 131 21.60 -1.20 1.96
CA PHE A 131 20.52 -1.99 1.38
C PHE A 131 20.02 -3.11 2.31
N ILE A 132 20.93 -3.81 3.00
CA ILE A 132 20.57 -4.87 3.95
C ILE A 132 19.75 -4.30 5.10
N ARG A 133 20.13 -3.12 5.62
CA ARG A 133 19.37 -2.45 6.67
C ARG A 133 17.97 -2.06 6.21
N MET A 134 17.83 -1.61 4.96
CA MET A 134 16.53 -1.27 4.38
C MET A 134 15.64 -2.51 4.22
N ILE A 135 16.18 -3.64 3.76
CA ILE A 135 15.45 -4.92 3.71
C ILE A 135 14.97 -5.32 5.09
N VAL A 136 15.87 -5.33 6.09
CA VAL A 136 15.51 -5.72 7.46
C VAL A 136 14.43 -4.79 8.02
N ALA A 137 14.57 -3.48 7.81
CA ALA A 137 13.56 -2.51 8.22
C ALA A 137 12.20 -2.75 7.54
N GLY A 138 12.19 -3.03 6.23
CA GLY A 138 10.98 -3.33 5.45
C GLY A 138 10.28 -4.61 5.90
N ILE A 139 11.04 -5.69 6.13
CA ILE A 139 10.52 -6.97 6.63
C ILE A 139 9.92 -6.81 8.04
N ILE A 140 10.64 -6.16 8.97
CA ILE A 140 10.13 -5.95 10.33
C ILE A 140 8.87 -5.07 10.30
N ALA A 141 8.88 -4.00 9.49
CA ALA A 141 7.71 -3.15 9.31
C ALA A 141 6.50 -3.92 8.77
N ALA A 142 6.71 -4.79 7.77
CA ALA A 142 5.67 -5.65 7.21
C ALA A 142 5.06 -6.62 8.25
N ILE A 143 5.90 -7.23 9.09
CA ILE A 143 5.45 -8.13 10.17
C ILE A 143 4.65 -7.36 11.22
N VAL A 144 5.13 -6.20 11.66
CA VAL A 144 4.43 -5.36 12.64
C VAL A 144 3.07 -4.89 12.09
N GLY A 145 3.06 -4.41 10.83
CA GLY A 145 1.83 -4.02 10.16
C GLY A 145 0.84 -5.18 10.02
N TRP A 146 1.33 -6.36 9.64
CA TRP A 146 0.49 -7.56 9.55
C TRP A 146 -0.10 -7.94 10.90
N ALA A 147 0.67 -7.90 11.99
CA ALA A 147 0.19 -8.27 13.31
C ALA A 147 -1.00 -7.41 13.76
N PHE A 148 -0.97 -6.11 13.48
CA PHE A 148 -2.10 -5.21 13.78
C PHE A 148 -3.29 -5.41 12.84
N TYR A 149 -3.03 -5.65 11.56
CA TYR A 149 -4.08 -6.03 10.62
C TYR A 149 -4.80 -7.30 11.07
N ALA A 150 -4.03 -8.33 11.44
CA ALA A 150 -4.53 -9.61 11.92
C ALA A 150 -5.31 -9.45 13.23
N LEU A 151 -4.77 -8.67 14.18
CA LEU A 151 -5.47 -8.37 15.43
C LEU A 151 -6.85 -7.77 15.17
N CYS A 152 -6.94 -6.72 14.35
CA CYS A 152 -8.19 -6.06 14.01
C CYS A 152 -9.17 -6.99 13.27
N GLY A 153 -8.67 -7.86 12.39
CA GLY A 153 -9.50 -8.86 11.73
C GLY A 153 -10.08 -9.89 12.70
N LEU A 154 -9.30 -10.41 13.64
CA LEU A 154 -9.75 -11.43 14.61
C LEU A 154 -10.81 -10.92 15.59
N ILE A 155 -10.86 -9.61 15.86
CA ILE A 155 -11.87 -8.99 16.72
C ILE A 155 -13.04 -8.39 15.93
N SER A 156 -13.00 -8.46 14.59
CA SER A 156 -14.08 -8.04 13.71
C SER A 156 -15.31 -8.91 13.90
N THR A 157 -16.49 -8.31 13.74
CA THR A 157 -17.76 -9.04 13.71
C THR A 157 -18.18 -9.41 12.29
N ILE A 158 -17.43 -8.97 11.28
CA ILE A 158 -17.73 -9.20 9.86
C ILE A 158 -17.16 -10.55 9.41
N PRO A 159 -18.01 -11.48 8.95
CA PRO A 159 -17.57 -12.73 8.34
C PRO A 159 -16.72 -12.47 7.09
N GLY A 160 -15.64 -13.24 6.91
CA GLY A 160 -14.75 -13.13 5.76
C GLY A 160 -13.61 -12.11 5.89
N THR A 161 -13.40 -11.50 7.07
CA THR A 161 -12.19 -10.70 7.36
C THR A 161 -11.00 -11.62 7.72
N MET A 162 -10.70 -11.80 9.00
CA MET A 162 -9.73 -12.81 9.48
C MET A 162 -10.34 -13.55 10.66
N GLU A 163 -10.77 -14.78 10.42
CA GLU A 163 -11.51 -15.57 11.42
C GLU A 163 -10.60 -16.47 12.27
N SER A 164 -9.39 -16.76 11.79
CA SER A 164 -8.43 -17.59 12.51
C SER A 164 -6.97 -17.33 12.09
N LEU A 165 -6.02 -17.84 12.88
CA LEU A 165 -4.58 -17.82 12.59
C LEU A 165 -4.08 -19.19 12.10
N ASP A 166 -4.90 -19.89 11.32
CA ASP A 166 -4.45 -21.12 10.66
C ASP A 166 -3.29 -20.84 9.68
N PRO A 167 -2.43 -21.83 9.39
CA PRO A 167 -1.26 -21.65 8.53
C PRO A 167 -1.58 -21.08 7.15
N TYR A 168 -2.74 -21.40 6.57
CA TYR A 168 -3.14 -20.90 5.27
C TYR A 168 -3.49 -19.41 5.33
N THR A 169 -4.30 -19.00 6.31
CA THR A 169 -4.66 -17.58 6.51
C THR A 169 -3.43 -16.71 6.79
N ILE A 170 -2.49 -17.20 7.61
CA ILE A 170 -1.21 -16.51 7.83
C ILE A 170 -0.45 -16.39 6.50
N PHE A 171 -0.33 -17.48 5.76
CA PHE A 171 0.41 -17.49 4.50
C PHE A 171 -0.14 -16.47 3.50
N ILE A 172 -1.44 -16.46 3.23
CA ILE A 172 -2.04 -15.58 2.22
C ILE A 172 -2.03 -14.10 2.63
N THR A 173 -2.05 -13.78 3.94
CA THR A 173 -2.10 -12.38 4.41
C THR A 173 -0.72 -11.80 4.74
N LEU A 174 0.20 -12.60 5.27
CA LEU A 174 1.55 -12.14 5.63
C LEU A 174 2.50 -12.16 4.43
N THR A 175 2.42 -13.18 3.57
CA THR A 175 3.38 -13.34 2.45
C THR A 175 3.41 -12.13 1.52
N PRO A 176 2.27 -11.56 1.07
CA PRO A 176 2.30 -10.36 0.22
C PRO A 176 3.01 -9.20 0.93
N ARG A 177 2.73 -8.98 2.22
CA ARG A 177 3.38 -7.92 3.02
C ARG A 177 4.89 -8.11 3.09
N LEU A 178 5.37 -9.34 3.30
CA LEU A 178 6.80 -9.65 3.31
C LEU A 178 7.44 -9.44 1.94
N VAL A 179 6.76 -9.83 0.85
CA VAL A 179 7.23 -9.60 -0.52
C VAL A 179 7.41 -8.10 -0.78
N TYR A 180 6.45 -7.26 -0.40
CA TYR A 180 6.61 -5.80 -0.47
C TYR A 180 7.69 -5.27 0.48
N GLY A 181 7.86 -5.90 1.65
CA GLY A 181 8.97 -5.65 2.57
C GLY A 181 10.36 -5.85 1.96
N ILE A 182 10.46 -6.55 0.82
CA ILE A 182 11.70 -6.75 0.06
C ILE A 182 11.71 -5.86 -1.20
N ILE A 183 10.61 -5.84 -1.96
CA ILE A 183 10.51 -5.09 -3.22
C ILE A 183 10.67 -3.58 -2.98
N VAL A 184 10.04 -3.02 -1.95
CA VAL A 184 10.07 -1.58 -1.70
C VAL A 184 11.50 -1.09 -1.38
N PRO A 185 12.28 -1.74 -0.50
CA PRO A 185 13.70 -1.42 -0.34
C PRO A 185 14.51 -1.40 -1.64
N VAL A 186 14.24 -2.32 -2.58
CA VAL A 186 14.89 -2.33 -3.91
C VAL A 186 14.55 -1.06 -4.67
N ILE A 187 13.28 -0.70 -4.73
CA ILE A 187 12.81 0.51 -5.42
C ILE A 187 13.42 1.76 -4.76
N VAL A 188 13.35 1.88 -3.44
CA VAL A 188 13.95 3.02 -2.70
C VAL A 188 15.45 3.12 -2.97
N LYS A 189 16.16 1.97 -3.06
CA LYS A 189 17.59 1.97 -3.36
C LYS A 189 17.89 2.51 -4.75
N VAL A 190 17.07 2.19 -5.74
CA VAL A 190 17.17 2.75 -7.10
C VAL A 190 16.92 4.26 -7.09
N PHE A 191 15.92 4.73 -6.33
CA PHE A 191 15.63 6.16 -6.21
C PHE A 191 16.75 6.96 -5.51
N TYR A 192 17.54 6.33 -4.65
CA TYR A 192 18.73 6.97 -4.08
C TYR A 192 19.93 7.04 -5.04
N TRP A 193 19.91 6.32 -6.16
CA TRP A 193 20.99 6.36 -7.15
C TRP A 193 20.87 7.53 -8.13
N TYR A 194 19.68 8.14 -8.22
CA TYR A 194 19.38 9.30 -9.04
C TYR A 194 19.17 10.54 -8.16
#